data_AF-A0A7W0YJM7-F1
#
_entry.id   AF-A0A7W0YJM7-F1
#
_cell.length_a   1.000
_cell.length_b   1.000
_cell.length_c   1.000
_cell.angle_alpha   90.00
_cell.angle_beta   90.00
_cell.angle_gamma   90.00
#
_symmetry.space_group_name_H-M   'P 1'
#
loop_
_entity.id
_entity.type
_entity.pdbx_description
1 polymer ?
#
loop_
_entity_poly.entity_id
_entity_poly.type
_entity_poly.pdbx_seq_one_letter_code
_entity_poly.pdbx_strand_id
1 'polypeptide(L)'
;CRLAAVLHRAATEHPEIEALTLGLSIATFRYLPEDLDPGAQEADAYLDRLNEALLARLKTGGELFVTNAVLDGRFVLRACIVNFRTTEADAAAVPELVARVGRALDAELRPGHLRAGAAR
;
A
#
# COMPACT_ATOMS: atom_id res chain seq x y z
N CYS A 1 -13.93 12.21 -7.19
CA CYS A 1 -13.72 11.38 -8.40
C CYS A 1 -14.26 9.99 -8.14
N ARG A 2 -15.01 9.40 -9.08
CA ARG A 2 -15.59 8.06 -8.90
C ARG A 2 -14.51 6.98 -8.76
N LEU A 3 -13.51 6.97 -9.64
CA LEU A 3 -12.46 5.95 -9.66
C LEU A 3 -11.62 5.95 -8.37
N ALA A 4 -11.28 7.13 -7.85
CA ALA A 4 -10.59 7.25 -6.56
C ALA A 4 -11.44 6.68 -5.41
N ALA A 5 -12.75 6.88 -5.44
CA ALA A 5 -13.66 6.31 -4.43
C ALA A 5 -13.77 4.78 -4.55
N VAL A 6 -13.79 4.24 -5.77
CA VAL A 6 -13.76 2.79 -6.02
C VAL A 6 -12.48 2.17 -5.47
N LEU A 7 -11.32 2.76 -5.80
CA LEU A 7 -10.03 2.33 -5.25
C LEU A 7 -10.02 2.39 -3.73
N HIS A 8 -10.43 3.52 -3.14
CA HIS A 8 -10.41 3.67 -1.69
C HIS A 8 -11.32 2.65 -1.00
N ARG A 9 -12.52 2.38 -1.53
CA ARG A 9 -13.41 1.35 -1.00
C ARG A 9 -12.77 -0.04 -1.07
N ALA A 10 -12.23 -0.41 -2.23
CA ALA A 10 -11.57 -1.71 -2.42
C ALA A 10 -10.35 -1.85 -1.48
N ALA A 11 -9.62 -0.77 -1.23
CA ALA A 11 -8.52 -0.74 -0.27
C ALA A 11 -9.02 -0.92 1.17
N THR A 12 -10.11 -0.25 1.57
CA THR A 12 -10.72 -0.42 2.90
C THR A 12 -11.23 -1.85 3.15
N GLU A 13 -11.68 -2.54 2.10
CA GLU A 13 -12.20 -3.92 2.18
C GLU A 13 -11.08 -4.99 2.15
N HIS A 14 -9.84 -4.61 1.84
CA HIS A 14 -8.73 -5.53 1.68
C HIS A 14 -7.95 -5.71 3.00
N PRO A 15 -7.73 -6.94 3.49
CA PRO A 15 -7.16 -7.17 4.82
C PRO A 15 -5.71 -6.68 4.97
N GLU A 16 -4.93 -6.72 3.90
CA GLU A 16 -3.51 -6.30 3.90
C GLU A 16 -3.27 -4.85 3.45
N ILE A 17 -4.32 -4.03 3.38
CA ILE A 17 -4.21 -2.65 2.91
C ILE A 17 -4.82 -1.71 3.94
N GLU A 18 -4.03 -0.75 4.41
CA GLU A 18 -4.53 0.36 5.19
C GLU A 18 -4.91 1.49 4.21
N ALA A 19 -6.21 1.78 4.08
CA ALA A 19 -6.69 2.97 3.37
C ALA A 19 -6.65 4.20 4.30
N LEU A 20 -6.10 5.33 3.83
CA LEU A 20 -5.92 6.52 4.67
C LEU A 20 -6.83 7.69 4.29
N THR A 21 -6.62 8.30 3.12
CA THR A 21 -7.38 9.50 2.73
C THR A 21 -7.95 9.39 1.33
N LEU A 22 -9.12 9.99 1.14
CA LEU A 22 -9.81 10.15 -0.13
C LEU A 22 -10.18 11.61 -0.33
N GLY A 23 -9.77 12.19 -1.46
CA GLY A 23 -10.11 13.58 -1.80
C GLY A 23 -9.83 13.89 -3.26
N LEU A 24 -10.71 14.68 -3.89
CA LEU A 24 -10.60 15.02 -5.32
C LEU A 24 -10.51 13.76 -6.21
N SER A 25 -9.38 13.57 -6.89
CA SER A 25 -9.04 12.40 -7.71
C SER A 25 -7.96 11.53 -7.07
N ILE A 26 -7.74 11.68 -5.77
CA ILE A 26 -6.65 11.04 -5.03
C ILE A 26 -7.21 10.09 -3.98
N ALA A 27 -6.67 8.87 -3.96
CA ALA A 27 -6.77 7.94 -2.85
C ALA A 27 -5.36 7.62 -2.34
N THR A 28 -5.19 7.58 -1.02
CA THR A 28 -3.94 7.17 -0.38
C THR A 28 -4.14 5.93 0.46
N PHE A 29 -3.13 5.06 0.46
CA PHE A 29 -3.16 3.76 1.11
C PHE A 29 -1.72 3.28 1.31
N ARG A 30 -1.52 2.28 2.17
CA ARG A 30 -0.24 1.56 2.27
C ARG A 30 -0.49 0.07 2.45
N TYR A 31 0.48 -0.73 2.04
CA TYR A 31 0.51 -2.14 2.37
C TYR A 31 0.81 -2.32 3.86
N LEU A 32 0.00 -3.13 4.53
CA LEU A 32 0.08 -3.47 5.94
C LEU A 32 -0.07 -4.98 6.07
N PRO A 33 0.99 -5.74 6.36
CA PRO A 33 0.86 -7.17 6.59
C PRO A 33 -0.11 -7.45 7.76
N GLU A 34 -0.97 -8.46 7.64
CA GLU A 34 -2.01 -8.78 8.64
C GLU A 34 -1.46 -9.09 10.04
N ASP A 35 -0.23 -9.60 10.11
CA ASP A 35 0.42 -10.03 11.35
C ASP A 35 1.36 -8.97 11.94
N LEU A 36 1.32 -7.73 11.43
CA LEU A 36 2.13 -6.62 11.91
C LEU A 36 1.25 -5.50 12.46
N ASP A 37 1.42 -5.19 13.75
CA ASP A 37 0.69 -4.12 14.42
C ASP A 37 1.37 -2.76 14.17
N PRO A 38 0.69 -1.79 13.52
CA PRO A 38 1.23 -0.45 13.33
C PRO A 38 1.23 0.35 14.64
N GLY A 39 2.11 1.36 14.75
CA GLY A 39 2.18 2.25 15.92
C GLY A 39 3.33 1.98 16.89
N ALA A 40 4.00 0.82 16.78
CA ALA A 40 5.31 0.63 17.39
C ALA A 40 6.40 1.26 16.51
N GLN A 41 7.34 1.99 17.10
CA GLN A 41 8.35 2.75 16.35
C GLN A 41 9.13 1.89 15.33
N GLU A 42 9.52 0.67 15.71
CA GLU A 42 10.25 -0.24 14.82
C GLU A 42 9.36 -0.82 13.71
N ALA A 43 8.09 -1.11 14.03
CA ALA A 43 7.12 -1.59 13.05
C ALA A 43 6.79 -0.51 12.03
N ASP A 44 6.57 0.73 12.46
CA ASP A 44 6.30 1.86 11.56
C ASP A 44 7.52 2.17 10.67
N ALA A 45 8.73 2.19 11.24
CA ALA A 45 9.95 2.38 10.46
C ALA A 45 10.20 1.24 9.46
N TYR A 46 9.73 0.02 9.76
CA TYR A 46 9.75 -1.08 8.82
C TYR A 46 8.68 -0.92 7.72
N LEU A 47 7.44 -0.58 8.09
CA LEU A 47 6.33 -0.34 7.16
C LEU A 47 6.67 0.76 6.15
N ASP A 48 7.32 1.83 6.58
CA ASP A 48 7.75 2.91 5.69
C ASP A 48 8.76 2.42 4.66
N ARG A 49 9.82 1.71 5.10
CA ARG A 49 10.82 1.11 4.20
C ARG A 49 10.22 0.09 3.25
N LEU A 50 9.30 -0.74 3.75
CA LEU A 50 8.60 -1.74 2.96
C LEU A 50 7.76 -1.10 1.85
N ASN A 51 6.98 -0.07 2.18
CA ASN A 51 6.16 0.64 1.20
C ASN A 51 6.98 1.49 0.22
N GLU A 52 8.14 2.01 0.63
CA GLU A 52 9.09 2.66 -0.27
C GLU A 52 9.68 1.68 -1.28
N ALA A 53 10.13 0.50 -0.83
CA ALA A 53 10.60 -0.57 -1.71
C ALA A 53 9.49 -1.08 -2.64
N LEU A 54 8.26 -1.17 -2.14
CA LEU A 54 7.07 -1.55 -2.91
C LEU A 54 6.81 -0.56 -4.02
N LEU A 55 6.85 0.75 -3.74
CA LEU A 55 6.70 1.78 -4.77
C LEU A 55 7.76 1.63 -5.87
N ALA A 56 9.02 1.40 -5.48
CA ALA A 56 10.10 1.19 -6.45
C ALA A 56 9.84 -0.04 -7.33
N ARG A 57 9.39 -1.15 -6.74
CA ARG A 57 9.07 -2.39 -7.47
C ARG A 57 7.86 -2.25 -8.40
N LEU A 58 6.81 -1.54 -7.99
CA LEU A 58 5.65 -1.26 -8.85
C LEU A 58 6.05 -0.44 -10.08
N LYS A 59 6.87 0.60 -9.87
CA LYS A 59 7.34 1.47 -10.96
C LYS A 59 8.17 0.73 -12.01
N THR A 60 8.97 -0.26 -11.60
CA THR A 60 9.77 -1.06 -12.54
C THR A 60 8.98 -2.21 -13.17
N GLY A 61 7.95 -2.72 -12.49
CA GLY A 61 7.09 -3.80 -12.99
C GLY A 61 6.11 -3.39 -14.09
N GLY A 62 5.76 -2.10 -14.19
CA GLY A 62 4.92 -1.56 -15.27
C GLY A 62 3.42 -1.84 -15.16
N GLU A 63 2.98 -2.66 -14.21
CA GLU A 63 1.56 -2.99 -13.98
C GLU A 63 0.78 -1.85 -13.32
N LEU A 64 1.45 -1.04 -12.48
CA LEU A 64 0.82 0.06 -11.74
C LEU A 64 1.82 1.21 -11.55
N PHE A 65 1.41 2.41 -11.94
CA PHE A 65 2.19 3.63 -11.71
C PHE A 65 1.48 4.52 -10.70
N VAL A 66 2.01 4.54 -9.46
CA VAL A 66 1.58 5.45 -8.39
C VAL A 66 2.77 6.29 -7.91
N THR A 67 2.48 7.36 -7.16
CA THR A 67 3.50 8.12 -6.44
C THR A 67 3.39 7.82 -4.95
N ASN A 68 4.21 8.47 -4.12
CA ASN A 68 4.01 8.49 -2.68
C ASN A 68 3.44 9.84 -2.20
N ALA A 69 3.11 9.87 -0.92
CA ALA A 69 3.00 11.05 -0.09
C ALA A 69 3.53 10.70 1.33
N VAL A 70 3.67 11.70 2.18
CA VAL A 70 3.93 11.50 3.62
C VAL A 70 2.76 12.10 4.39
N LEU A 71 2.07 11.28 5.18
CA LEU A 71 0.93 11.68 6.01
C LEU A 71 1.25 11.38 7.47
N ASP A 72 1.23 12.40 8.33
CA ASP A 72 1.57 12.29 9.75
C ASP A 72 2.92 11.57 9.99
N GLY A 73 3.91 11.85 9.14
CA GLY A 73 5.23 11.23 9.19
C GLY A 73 5.32 9.82 8.59
N ARG A 74 4.21 9.22 8.14
CA ARG A 74 4.16 7.87 7.56
C ARG A 74 4.23 7.90 6.04
N PHE A 75 4.98 6.99 5.45
CA PHE A 75 5.07 6.83 4.01
C PHE A 75 3.80 6.13 3.48
N VAL A 76 3.15 6.73 2.49
CA VAL A 76 1.94 6.15 1.87
C VAL A 76 2.04 6.18 0.35
N LEU A 77 1.37 5.23 -0.30
CA LEU A 77 1.13 5.25 -1.73
C LEU A 77 0.01 6.24 -2.04
N ARG A 78 0.15 6.96 -3.15
CA ARG A 78 -0.77 7.98 -3.63
C ARG A 78 -1.15 7.69 -5.07
N ALA A 79 -2.41 7.34 -5.27
CA ALA A 79 -2.99 7.15 -6.59
C ALA A 79 -3.82 8.37 -6.98
N CYS A 80 -3.36 9.12 -7.99
CA CYS A 80 -4.13 10.20 -8.61
C CYS A 80 -4.71 9.72 -9.94
N ILE A 81 -6.00 9.40 -9.96
CA ILE A 81 -6.65 8.80 -11.13
C ILE A 81 -7.28 9.89 -11.99
N VAL A 82 -6.58 10.26 -13.05
CA VAL A 82 -7.00 11.28 -14.03
C VAL A 82 -6.99 10.78 -15.48
N ASN A 83 -6.48 9.57 -15.72
CA ASN A 83 -6.45 8.97 -17.05
C ASN A 83 -7.87 8.52 -17.45
N PHE A 84 -8.41 9.07 -18.53
CA PHE A 84 -9.75 8.76 -19.03
C PHE A 84 -9.91 7.30 -19.50
N ARG A 85 -8.81 6.57 -19.70
CA ARG A 85 -8.82 5.14 -20.06
C ARG A 85 -8.91 4.21 -18.85
N THR A 86 -8.72 4.72 -17.63
CA THR A 86 -8.82 3.90 -16.42
C THR A 86 -10.27 3.54 -16.14
N THR A 87 -10.54 2.25 -15.95
CA THR A 87 -11.86 1.71 -15.63
C THR A 87 -12.04 1.53 -14.12
N GLU A 88 -13.29 1.30 -13.69
CA GLU A 88 -13.57 0.94 -12.30
C GLU A 88 -12.93 -0.40 -11.92
N ALA A 89 -12.83 -1.34 -12.86
CA ALA A 89 -12.15 -2.63 -12.66
C ALA A 89 -10.65 -2.43 -12.42
N ASP A 90 -9.99 -1.57 -13.19
CA ASP A 90 -8.57 -1.23 -12.97
C ASP A 90 -8.37 -0.63 -11.57
N ALA A 91 -9.24 0.30 -11.16
CA ALA A 91 -9.18 0.92 -9.85
C ALA A 91 -9.41 -0.08 -8.71
N ALA A 92 -10.36 -1.01 -8.88
CA ALA A 92 -10.66 -2.05 -7.88
C ALA A 92 -9.56 -3.13 -7.77
N ALA A 93 -8.75 -3.34 -8.81
CA ALA A 93 -7.68 -4.34 -8.81
C ALA A 93 -6.39 -3.87 -8.10
N VAL A 94 -6.21 -2.56 -7.90
CA VAL A 94 -4.98 -2.00 -7.31
C VAL A 94 -4.65 -2.56 -5.92
N PRO A 95 -5.59 -2.71 -4.96
CA PRO A 95 -5.28 -3.27 -3.64
C PRO A 95 -4.65 -4.66 -3.70
N GLU A 96 -5.20 -5.58 -4.51
CA GLU A 96 -4.64 -6.93 -4.66
C GLU A 96 -3.26 -6.90 -5.34
N LEU A 97 -3.07 -6.06 -6.37
CA LEU A 97 -1.76 -5.90 -7.01
C LEU A 97 -0.70 -5.42 -6.01
N VAL A 98 -1.05 -4.45 -5.18
CA VAL A 98 -0.18 -3.90 -4.13
C VAL A 98 0.10 -4.96 -3.07
N ALA A 99 -0.92 -5.68 -2.61
CA ALA A 99 -0.77 -6.74 -1.62
C ALA A 99 0.11 -7.88 -2.14
N ARG A 100 -0.08 -8.33 -3.38
CA ARG A 100 0.76 -9.36 -4.01
C ARG A 100 2.24 -8.98 -4.03
N VAL A 101 2.57 -7.75 -4.43
CA VAL A 101 3.96 -7.25 -4.44
C VAL A 101 4.47 -7.02 -3.03
N GLY A 102 3.61 -6.52 -2.13
CA GLY A 102 3.89 -6.32 -0.72
C GLY A 102 4.27 -7.62 -0.01
N ARG A 103 3.50 -8.69 -0.18
CA ARG A 103 3.78 -10.03 0.37
C ARG A 103 5.16 -10.55 -0.03
N ALA A 104 5.51 -10.39 -1.32
CA ALA A 104 6.82 -10.82 -1.81
C ALA A 104 7.97 -10.03 -1.17
N LEU A 105 7.84 -8.70 -1.11
CA LEU A 105 8.85 -7.83 -0.49
C LEU A 105 8.94 -8.02 1.03
N ASP A 106 7.80 -8.24 1.68
CA ASP A 106 7.74 -8.50 3.11
C ASP A 106 8.48 -9.80 3.45
N ALA A 107 8.26 -10.87 2.69
CA ALA A 107 9.02 -12.11 2.85
C ALA A 107 10.55 -11.91 2.67
N GLU A 108 10.96 -11.06 1.72
CA GLU A 108 12.36 -10.72 1.44
C GLU A 108 13.00 -9.85 2.54
N LEU A 109 12.29 -8.82 3.01
CA LEU A 109 12.85 -7.72 3.79
C LEU A 109 12.56 -7.80 5.29
N ARG A 110 11.53 -8.55 5.71
CA ARG A 110 11.07 -8.53 7.10
C ARG A 110 12.16 -9.02 8.05
N PRO A 111 12.59 -8.18 9.01
CA PRO A 111 13.53 -8.58 10.05
C PRO A 111 13.00 -9.76 10.86
N GLY A 112 13.89 -10.66 11.26
CA GLY A 112 13.51 -11.87 12.01
C GLY A 112 12.69 -11.59 13.28
N HIS A 113 13.01 -10.53 14.02
CA HIS A 113 12.31 -10.15 15.25
C HIS A 113 10.90 -9.57 15.02
N LEU A 114 10.55 -9.15 13.81
CA LEU A 114 9.22 -8.68 13.42
C LEU A 114 8.37 -9.77 12.76
N ARG A 115 8.87 -11.01 12.68
CA ARG A 115 8.09 -12.14 12.17
C ARG A 115 7.19 -12.69 13.28
N ALA A 116 5.95 -13.04 12.95
CA ALA A 116 5.07 -13.75 13.87
C ALA A 116 5.78 -15.00 14.41
N GLY A 117 5.93 -15.08 15.73
CA GLY A 117 6.62 -16.18 16.42
C GLY A 117 8.10 -15.96 16.75
N ALA A 118 8.66 -14.77 16.56
CA ALA A 118 10.06 -14.46 16.89
C ALA A 118 10.39 -14.36 18.40
N ALA A 119 9.43 -14.69 19.28
CA ALA A 119 9.68 -14.88 20.70
C ALA A 119 9.91 -16.36 21.01
N ARG A 120 11.17 -16.80 20.95
CA ARG A 120 11.74 -17.79 21.88
C ARG A 120 13.19 -17.46 22.18
#